data_AF-A0A956G074-F1
#
_entry.id   AF-A0A956G074-F1
#
_cell.length_a   1.000
_cell.length_b   1.000
_cell.length_c   1.000
_cell.angle_alpha   90.00
_cell.angle_beta   90.00
_cell.angle_gamma   90.00
#
_symmetry.space_group_name_H-M   'P 1'
#
loop_
_entity.id
_entity.type
_entity.pdbx_description
1 polymer ?
#
loop_
_entity_poly.entity_id
_entity_poly.type
_entity_poly.pdbx_seq_one_letter_code
_entity_poly.pdbx_strand_id
1 'polypeptide(L)'
;HVLRVADAGLPESPWAALAGEDAAGNAAALRRLVDGEIGPYRTAVQYSGALALLVAGDGELGDLPDLAKRIGEALDSGAVRGVLDRLIACSRGTQASAS
;
A
#
# COMPACT_ATOMS: atom_id res chain seq x y z
N HIS A 1 13.07 11.84 15.31
CA HIS A 1 12.89 12.42 13.96
C HIS A 1 11.40 12.40 13.65
N VAL A 2 10.84 13.49 13.10
CA VAL A 2 9.41 13.52 12.70
C VAL A 2 9.38 13.29 11.19
N LEU A 3 8.61 12.30 10.75
CA LEU A 3 8.49 11.94 9.34
C LEU A 3 7.19 12.48 8.75
N ARG A 4 7.28 13.06 7.56
CA ARG A 4 6.17 13.58 6.77
C ARG A 4 6.07 12.84 5.44
N VAL A 5 4.87 12.83 4.87
CA VAL A 5 4.61 12.32 3.52
C VAL A 5 5.49 13.04 2.48
N ALA A 6 5.71 14.34 2.66
CA ALA A 6 6.58 15.14 1.81
C ALA A 6 8.05 14.70 1.82
N ASP A 7 8.56 14.10 2.92
CA ASP A 7 9.94 13.59 2.99
C ASP A 7 10.15 12.38 2.05
N ALA A 8 9.07 11.70 1.67
CA ALA A 8 9.05 10.66 0.66
C ALA A 8 8.76 11.20 -0.76
N GLY A 9 8.77 12.53 -0.96
CA GLY A 9 8.47 13.16 -2.25
C GLY A 9 7.00 13.04 -2.70
N LEU A 10 6.10 12.71 -1.77
CA LEU A 10 4.69 12.48 -2.05
C LEU A 10 3.82 13.68 -1.67
N PRO A 11 2.66 13.90 -2.33
CA PRO A 11 1.78 15.02 -2.02
C PRO A 11 1.08 14.83 -0.67
N GLU A 12 1.02 15.88 0.15
CA GLU A 12 0.21 15.86 1.37
C GLU A 12 -1.29 15.82 1.04
N SER A 13 -2.08 15.25 1.94
CA SER A 13 -3.54 15.20 1.83
C SER A 13 -4.17 15.40 3.21
N PRO A 14 -5.35 16.03 3.30
CA PRO A 14 -6.04 16.16 4.58
C PRO A 14 -6.45 14.78 5.10
N TRP A 15 -6.45 14.61 6.42
CA TRP A 15 -6.86 13.36 7.08
C TRP A 15 -8.21 12.83 6.60
N ALA A 16 -9.18 13.73 6.36
CA ALA A 16 -10.51 13.37 5.88
C ALA A 16 -10.50 12.63 4.53
N ALA A 17 -9.46 12.80 3.71
CA ALA A 17 -9.30 12.09 2.43
C ALA A 17 -8.81 10.64 2.58
N LEU A 18 -8.43 10.23 3.80
CA LEU A 18 -7.95 8.88 4.13
C LEU A 18 -8.87 8.17 5.12
N ALA A 19 -9.98 8.79 5.52
CA ALA A 19 -10.93 8.20 6.44
C ALA A 19 -11.46 6.88 5.84
N GLY A 20 -11.21 5.78 6.55
CA GLY A 20 -11.73 4.47 6.17
C GLY A 20 -13.25 4.41 6.33
N GLU A 21 -13.86 3.52 5.56
CA GLU A 21 -15.29 3.21 5.65
C GLU A 21 -15.48 1.87 6.38
N ASP A 22 -16.59 1.19 6.10
CA ASP A 22 -16.81 -0.18 6.54
C ASP A 22 -15.89 -1.18 5.79
N ALA A 23 -16.04 -2.47 6.12
CA ALA A 23 -15.24 -3.52 5.49
C ALA A 23 -15.42 -3.60 3.97
N ALA A 24 -16.63 -3.35 3.45
CA ALA A 24 -16.92 -3.40 2.02
C ALA A 24 -16.32 -2.19 1.29
N GLY A 25 -16.44 -0.99 1.88
CA GLY A 25 -15.82 0.24 1.38
C GLY A 25 -14.31 0.14 1.30
N ASN A 26 -13.66 -0.36 2.37
CA ASN A 26 -12.20 -0.57 2.38
C ASN A 26 -11.75 -1.61 1.34
N ALA A 27 -12.52 -2.70 1.15
CA ALA A 27 -12.24 -3.67 0.10
C ALA A 27 -12.37 -3.07 -1.30
N ALA A 28 -13.38 -2.23 -1.54
CA ALA A 28 -13.55 -1.52 -2.80
C ALA A 28 -12.40 -0.53 -3.05
N ALA A 29 -11.99 0.24 -2.05
CA ALA A 29 -10.85 1.16 -2.14
C ALA A 29 -9.55 0.43 -2.49
N LEU A 30 -9.27 -0.70 -1.83
CA LEU A 30 -8.13 -1.55 -2.17
C LEU A 30 -8.22 -2.09 -3.60
N ARG A 31 -9.41 -2.49 -4.06
CA ARG A 31 -9.58 -3.00 -5.43
C ARG A 31 -9.24 -1.93 -6.46
N ARG A 32 -9.78 -0.71 -6.29
CA ARG A 32 -9.52 0.43 -7.19
C ARG A 32 -8.06 0.84 -7.20
N LEU A 33 -7.40 0.84 -6.03
CA LEU A 33 -5.95 1.07 -5.94
C LEU A 33 -5.17 0.09 -6.84
N VAL A 34 -5.48 -1.20 -6.72
CA VAL A 34 -4.76 -2.22 -7.50
C VAL A 34 -5.18 -2.21 -8.98
N ASP A 35 -6.33 -1.63 -9.32
CA ASP A 35 -6.73 -1.32 -10.70
C ASP A 35 -6.10 -0.01 -11.23
N GLY A 36 -5.25 0.65 -10.44
CA GLY A 36 -4.44 1.79 -10.86
C GLY A 36 -5.01 3.16 -10.49
N GLU A 37 -6.04 3.24 -9.63
CA GLU A 37 -6.58 4.53 -9.18
C GLU A 37 -5.49 5.37 -8.50
N ILE A 38 -5.32 6.60 -8.99
CA ILE A 38 -4.47 7.62 -8.39
C ILE A 38 -5.29 8.43 -7.40
N GLY A 39 -4.71 8.71 -6.23
CA GLY A 39 -5.36 9.56 -5.23
C GLY A 39 -4.71 9.43 -3.85
N PRO A 40 -5.31 10.08 -2.83
CA PRO A 40 -4.78 10.11 -1.46
C PRO A 40 -4.53 8.70 -0.88
N TYR A 41 -5.42 7.75 -1.14
CA TYR A 41 -5.27 6.37 -0.67
C TYR A 41 -4.02 5.70 -1.24
N ARG A 42 -3.74 5.89 -2.54
CA ARG A 42 -2.51 5.42 -3.18
C ARG A 42 -1.26 6.05 -2.54
N THR A 43 -1.29 7.36 -2.33
CA THR A 43 -0.20 8.08 -1.65
C THR A 43 0.06 7.51 -0.25
N ALA A 44 -0.98 7.24 0.52
CA ALA A 44 -0.86 6.64 1.85
C ALA A 44 -0.24 5.23 1.81
N VAL A 45 -0.58 4.42 0.80
CA VAL A 45 0.01 3.10 0.59
C VAL A 45 1.48 3.20 0.17
N GLN A 46 1.83 4.12 -0.74
CA GLN A 46 3.22 4.34 -1.13
C GLN A 46 4.08 4.78 0.07
N TYR A 47 3.58 5.70 0.87
CA TYR A 47 4.28 6.17 2.06
C TYR A 47 4.44 5.07 3.11
N SER A 48 3.35 4.37 3.46
CA SER A 48 3.40 3.26 4.43
C SER A 48 4.30 2.13 3.96
N GLY A 49 4.29 1.81 2.67
CA GLY A 49 5.18 0.81 2.06
C GLY A 49 6.66 1.23 2.11
N ALA A 50 6.97 2.50 1.84
CA ALA A 50 8.33 3.01 1.93
C ALA A 50 8.88 2.91 3.37
N LEU A 51 8.05 3.24 4.36
CA LEU A 51 8.41 3.07 5.77
C LEU A 51 8.61 1.61 6.14
N ALA A 52 7.82 0.69 5.57
CA ALA A 52 8.01 -0.74 5.79
C ALA A 52 9.34 -1.25 5.21
N LEU A 53 9.72 -0.81 4.01
CA LEU A 53 11.04 -1.12 3.41
C LEU A 53 12.18 -0.55 4.26
N LEU A 54 12.05 0.68 4.75
CA LEU A 54 13.02 1.30 5.64
C LEU A 54 13.22 0.47 6.93
N VAL A 55 12.12 0.04 7.57
CA VAL A 55 12.18 -0.80 8.79
C VAL A 55 12.75 -2.19 8.50
N ALA A 56 12.56 -2.72 7.29
CA ALA A 56 13.13 -3.99 6.85
C ALA A 56 14.64 -3.91 6.57
N GLY A 57 15.22 -2.70 6.54
CA GLY A 57 16.64 -2.48 6.25
C GLY A 57 16.96 -2.36 4.76
N ASP A 58 15.97 -2.10 3.91
CA ASP A 58 16.12 -1.98 2.45
C ASP A 58 16.60 -0.58 1.99
N GLY A 59 16.95 0.30 2.92
CA GLY A 59 17.47 1.65 2.69
C GLY A 59 17.64 2.45 3.98
N GLU A 60 18.02 3.72 3.85
CA GLU A 60 18.14 4.68 4.93
C GLU A 60 17.07 5.78 4.85
N LEU A 61 16.98 6.64 5.87
CA LEU A 61 16.02 7.75 5.90
C LEU A 61 16.13 8.68 4.67
N GLY A 62 17.36 8.86 4.15
CA GLY A 62 17.60 9.67 2.95
C GLY A 62 17.03 9.05 1.66
N ASP A 63 16.74 7.74 1.67
CA ASP A 63 16.25 7.01 0.50
C ASP A 63 14.71 6.97 0.43
N LEU A 64 13.99 7.61 1.36
CA LEU A 64 12.52 7.59 1.42
C LEU A 64 11.83 7.90 0.08
N PRO A 65 12.27 8.89 -0.72
CA PRO A 65 11.69 9.14 -2.04
C PRO A 65 11.84 7.95 -3.00
N ASP A 66 13.01 7.32 -3.04
CA ASP A 66 13.27 6.17 -3.90
C ASP A 66 12.53 4.92 -3.42
N LEU A 67 12.42 4.72 -2.11
CA LEU A 67 11.61 3.65 -1.52
C LEU A 67 10.13 3.82 -1.86
N ALA A 68 9.58 5.03 -1.76
CA ALA A 68 8.19 5.31 -2.14
C ALA A 68 7.95 5.13 -3.65
N LYS A 69 8.94 5.48 -4.48
CA LYS A 69 8.92 5.21 -5.92
C LYS A 69 8.87 3.71 -6.21
N ARG A 70 9.68 2.89 -5.55
CA ARG A 70 9.65 1.41 -5.70
C ARG A 70 8.26 0.83 -5.38
N ILE A 71 7.58 1.34 -4.35
CA ILE A 71 6.20 0.94 -4.04
C ILE A 71 5.24 1.37 -5.16
N GLY A 72 5.41 2.57 -5.71
CA GLY A 72 4.66 3.04 -6.87
C GLY A 72 4.83 2.12 -8.09
N GLU A 73 6.06 1.75 -8.42
CA GLU A 73 6.38 0.82 -9.52
C GLU A 73 5.76 -0.58 -9.29
N ALA A 74 5.75 -1.06 -8.05
CA ALA A 74 5.09 -2.31 -7.70
C ALA A 74 3.56 -2.25 -7.91
N LEU A 75 2.93 -1.13 -7.58
CA LEU A 75 1.51 -0.88 -7.84
C LEU A 75 1.23 -0.83 -9.36
N ASP A 76 2.06 -0.13 -10.12
CA ASP A 76 1.85 0.08 -11.57
C ASP A 76 2.14 -1.16 -12.42
N SER A 77 3.09 -2.00 -12.00
CA SER A 77 3.46 -3.23 -12.72
C SER A 77 2.40 -4.33 -12.67
N GLY A 78 1.35 -4.18 -11.85
CA GLY A 78 0.36 -5.21 -11.59
C GLY A 78 0.85 -6.34 -10.68
N ALA A 79 2.09 -6.27 -10.16
CA ALA A 79 2.63 -7.27 -9.22
C ALA A 79 1.75 -7.42 -7.96
N VAL A 80 1.18 -6.31 -7.48
CA VAL A 80 0.28 -6.29 -6.32
C VAL A 80 -1.00 -7.12 -6.57
N ARG A 81 -1.54 -7.11 -7.79
CA ARG A 81 -2.70 -7.96 -8.16
C ARG A 81 -2.37 -9.44 -7.97
N GLY A 82 -1.24 -9.88 -8.51
CA GLY A 82 -0.79 -11.28 -8.40
C GLY A 82 -0.48 -11.71 -6.96
N VAL A 83 -0.02 -10.80 -6.09
CA VAL A 83 0.13 -11.08 -4.66
C VAL A 83 -1.23 -11.21 -3.97
N LEU A 84 -2.15 -10.27 -4.21
CA LEU A 84 -3.49 -10.29 -3.62
C LEU A 84 -4.26 -11.58 -3.98
N ASP A 85 -4.23 -11.97 -5.25
CA ASP A 85 -4.93 -13.17 -5.72
C ASP A 85 -4.36 -14.45 -5.06
N ARG A 86 -3.03 -14.53 -4.88
CA ARG A 86 -2.38 -15.64 -4.15
C ARG A 86 -2.76 -15.67 -2.67
N LEU A 87 -2.82 -14.50 -2.02
CA LEU A 87 -3.24 -14.41 -0.61
C LEU A 87 -4.70 -14.84 -0.42
N ILE A 88 -5.59 -14.45 -1.35
CA ILE A 88 -6.99 -14.88 -1.35
C ILE A 88 -7.10 -16.40 -1.54
N ALA A 89 -6.34 -16.98 -2.47
CA ALA A 89 -6.33 -18.42 -2.68
C ALA A 89 -5.84 -19.17 -1.43
N CYS A 90 -4.76 -18.69 -0.82
CA CYS A 90 -4.20 -19.26 0.41
C CYS A 90 -5.19 -19.23 1.58
N SER A 91 -5.84 -18.10 1.83
CA SER A 91 -6.78 -17.94 2.96
C SER A 91 -8.07 -18.75 2.81
N ARG A 92 -8.43 -19.11 1.58
CA ARG A 92 -9.56 -20.02 1.29
C ARG A 92 -9.16 -21.49 1.38
N GLY A 93 -7.93 -21.82 0.98
CA GLY A 93 -7.38 -23.18 1.07
C GLY A 93 -7.17 -23.67 2.51
N THR A 94 -7.01 -22.77 3.47
CA THR A 94 -6.91 -23.10 4.90
C THR A 94 -8.25 -23.35 5.60
N GLN A 95 -9.40 -23.18 4.93
CA GLN A 95 -10.71 -23.53 5.50
C GLN A 95 -11.16 -24.99 5.27
N ALA A 96 -10.31 -25.84 4.67
CA ALA A 96 -10.62 -27.25 4.39
C ALA A 96 -10.11 -28.24 5.44
N SER A 97 -9.98 -27.84 6.71
CA SER A 97 -9.64 -28.75 7.83
C SER A 97 -10.33 -28.32 9.12
N ALA A 98 -11.66 -28.28 9.08
CA ALA A 98 -12.50 -28.29 10.27
C ALA A 98 -13.83 -28.94 9.89
N SER A 99 -13.85 -30.27 9.85
CA SER A 99 -15.05 -31.10 9.81
C SER A 99 -14.76 -32.38 10.58
#